data_AF-A0A7V3U452-F1
#
_entry.id   AF-A0A7V3U452-F1
#
_cell.length_a   1.000
_cell.length_b   1.000
_cell.length_c   1.000
_cell.angle_alpha   90.00
_cell.angle_beta   90.00
_cell.angle_gamma   90.00
#
_symmetry.space_group_name_H-M   'P 1'
#
loop_
_entity.id
_entity.type
_entity.pdbx_description
1 polymer ?
#
loop_
_entity_poly.entity_id
_entity_poly.type
_entity_poly.pdbx_seq_one_letter_code
_entity_poly.pdbx_strand_id
1 'polypeptide(L)'
;MKSIFSTLMTLVFLTACAPDPTKQPGYVPWGEAVKLIASKKVTVVAQAHSLDVMLEFEDGSSVYTVEPYIDAIYAELENCLKCDEILIATE
;
A
#
# COMPACT_ATOMS: atom_id res chain seq x y z
N MET A 1 31.73 -46.05 -22.15
CA MET A 1 31.19 -45.04 -23.08
C MET A 1 29.89 -44.48 -22.48
N LYS A 2 29.86 -43.17 -22.21
CA LYS A 2 28.74 -42.26 -21.94
C LYS A 2 27.76 -42.54 -20.78
N SER A 3 28.09 -41.86 -19.68
CA SER A 3 27.18 -41.25 -18.69
C SER A 3 25.96 -40.59 -19.32
N ILE A 4 24.79 -40.72 -18.71
CA ILE A 4 23.74 -39.70 -18.76
C ILE A 4 23.08 -39.61 -17.36
N PHE A 5 23.56 -38.65 -16.58
CA PHE A 5 22.84 -38.02 -15.47
C PHE A 5 21.42 -37.65 -15.91
N SER A 6 20.41 -38.04 -15.14
CA SER A 6 19.08 -37.42 -15.27
C SER A 6 18.50 -37.20 -13.88
N THR A 7 19.12 -36.25 -13.16
CA THR A 7 18.50 -35.63 -12.00
C THR A 7 17.42 -34.70 -12.54
N LEU A 8 16.18 -35.16 -12.55
CA LEU A 8 15.02 -34.32 -12.89
C LEU A 8 14.83 -33.32 -11.75
N MET A 9 15.50 -32.17 -11.88
CA MET A 9 15.33 -31.03 -11.00
C MET A 9 14.00 -30.36 -11.36
N THR A 10 12.93 -30.82 -10.72
CA THR A 10 11.60 -30.21 -10.83
C THR A 10 11.66 -28.83 -10.18
N LEU A 11 11.83 -27.79 -11.00
CA LEU A 11 11.64 -26.40 -10.56
C LEU A 11 10.15 -26.21 -10.25
N VAL A 12 9.80 -26.22 -8.97
CA VAL A 12 8.51 -25.68 -8.50
C VAL A 12 8.65 -24.16 -8.52
N PHE A 13 8.14 -23.52 -9.57
CA PHE A 13 7.93 -22.08 -9.58
C PHE A 13 6.76 -21.77 -8.65
N LEU A 14 7.06 -21.45 -7.39
CA LEU A 14 6.13 -20.73 -6.51
C LEU A 14 5.97 -19.32 -7.08
N THR A 15 5.05 -19.13 -8.02
CA THR A 15 4.59 -17.78 -8.38
C THR A 15 3.82 -17.25 -7.18
N ALA A 16 4.48 -16.45 -6.34
CA ALA A 16 3.81 -15.70 -5.29
C ALA A 16 2.86 -14.71 -5.98
N CYS A 17 1.57 -15.02 -5.98
CA CYS A 17 0.55 -14.04 -6.34
C CYS A 17 0.54 -13.01 -5.20
N ALA A 18 0.98 -11.78 -5.47
CA ALA A 18 0.74 -10.68 -4.55
C ALA A 18 -0.79 -10.50 -4.41
N PRO A 19 -1.32 -10.31 -3.18
CA PRO A 19 -2.72 -10.05 -2.98
C PRO A 19 -3.14 -8.77 -3.71
N ASP A 20 -4.34 -8.77 -4.29
CA ASP A 20 -4.92 -7.58 -4.93
C ASP A 20 -5.31 -6.56 -3.84
N PRO A 21 -4.66 -5.38 -3.78
CA PRO A 21 -4.88 -4.40 -2.71
C PRO A 21 -6.31 -3.85 -2.72
N THR A 22 -6.99 -3.88 -3.88
CA THR A 22 -8.39 -3.44 -3.99
C THR A 22 -9.39 -4.37 -3.29
N LYS A 23 -8.94 -5.57 -2.89
CA LYS A 23 -9.76 -6.56 -2.18
C LYS A 23 -9.52 -6.56 -0.67
N GLN A 24 -8.69 -5.66 -0.17
CA GLN A 24 -8.43 -5.56 1.26
C GLN A 24 -9.68 -5.04 2.00
N PRO A 25 -10.03 -5.60 3.17
CA PRO A 25 -11.09 -5.02 4.00
C PRO A 25 -10.79 -3.56 4.34
N GLY A 26 -11.78 -2.69 4.18
CA GLY A 26 -11.58 -1.25 4.38
C GLY A 26 -10.90 -0.54 3.19
N TYR A 27 -10.79 -1.21 2.03
CA TYR A 27 -10.37 -0.54 0.81
C TYR A 27 -11.35 0.57 0.41
N VAL A 28 -10.80 1.73 0.08
CA VAL A 28 -11.52 2.87 -0.50
C VAL A 28 -10.84 3.35 -1.79
N PRO A 29 -11.59 3.82 -2.79
CA PRO A 29 -10.99 4.44 -3.96
C PRO A 29 -10.16 5.68 -3.61
N TRP A 30 -9.12 5.97 -4.39
CA TRP A 30 -8.20 7.10 -4.16
C TRP A 30 -8.90 8.42 -3.80
N GLY A 31 -9.90 8.83 -4.59
CA GLY A 31 -10.60 10.10 -4.35
C GLY A 31 -11.40 10.15 -3.04
N GLU A 32 -11.71 9.01 -2.43
CA GLU A 32 -12.29 8.94 -1.09
C GLU A 32 -11.20 9.05 -0.02
N ALA A 33 -10.07 8.37 -0.20
CA ALA A 33 -8.89 8.51 0.67
C ALA A 33 -8.42 9.96 0.80
N VAL A 34 -8.36 10.71 -0.31
CA VAL A 34 -8.00 12.15 -0.30
C VAL A 34 -8.94 12.97 0.57
N LYS A 35 -10.25 12.69 0.52
CA LYS A 35 -11.24 13.37 1.37
C LYS A 35 -11.05 13.02 2.85
N LEU A 36 -10.66 11.78 3.15
CA LEU A 36 -10.40 11.32 4.51
C LEU A 36 -9.15 12.00 5.10
N ILE A 37 -8.09 12.17 4.32
CA ILE A 37 -6.90 12.93 4.72
C ILE A 37 -7.29 14.38 5.05
N ALA A 38 -8.08 15.02 4.19
CA ALA A 38 -8.58 16.37 4.43
C ALA A 38 -9.54 16.50 5.64
N SER A 39 -10.08 15.38 6.14
CA SER A 39 -11.02 15.36 7.28
C SER A 39 -10.36 15.60 8.64
N LYS A 40 -9.02 15.57 8.72
CA LYS A 40 -8.21 15.79 9.94
C LYS A 40 -8.43 14.78 11.06
N LYS A 41 -8.80 13.56 10.70
CA LYS A 41 -8.91 12.43 11.62
C LYS A 41 -7.83 11.39 11.41
N VAL A 42 -7.06 11.53 10.35
CA VAL A 42 -5.95 10.64 10.02
C VAL A 42 -4.77 11.02 10.92
N THR A 43 -4.18 10.03 11.57
CA THR A 43 -3.03 10.16 12.48
C THR A 43 -1.77 9.56 11.86
N VAL A 44 -1.91 8.54 11.02
CA VAL A 44 -0.80 7.88 10.33
C VAL A 44 -1.12 7.69 8.86
N VAL A 45 -0.13 7.93 8.02
CA VAL A 45 -0.11 7.55 6.61
C VAL A 45 1.10 6.66 6.38
N ALA A 46 0.86 5.41 5.96
CA ALA A 46 1.92 4.49 5.59
C ALA A 46 1.85 4.19 4.10
N GLN A 47 2.99 4.25 3.40
CA GLN A 47 3.10 4.04 1.97
C GLN A 47 4.14 2.96 1.68
N ALA A 48 3.81 2.03 0.78
CA ALA A 48 4.71 0.97 0.32
C ALA A 48 5.12 1.20 -1.14
N HIS A 49 6.27 0.64 -1.53
CA HIS A 49 6.73 0.60 -2.93
C HIS A 49 5.70 -0.01 -3.92
N SER A 50 4.70 -0.78 -3.44
CA SER A 50 3.58 -1.30 -4.24
C SER A 50 2.50 -0.26 -4.58
N LEU A 51 2.68 1.00 -4.15
CA LEU A 51 1.68 2.09 -4.18
C LEU A 51 0.54 1.90 -3.17
N ASP A 52 0.61 0.88 -2.33
CA ASP A 52 -0.38 0.66 -1.29
C ASP A 52 -0.23 1.73 -0.21
N VAL A 53 -1.37 2.30 0.19
CA VAL A 53 -1.44 3.29 1.25
C VAL A 53 -2.41 2.83 2.32
N MET A 54 -1.96 2.91 3.56
CA MET A 54 -2.80 2.76 4.74
C MET A 54 -2.98 4.12 5.41
N LEU A 55 -4.23 4.47 5.71
CA LEU A 55 -4.57 5.60 6.57
C LEU A 55 -5.05 5.05 7.91
N GLU A 56 -4.41 5.45 9.01
CA GLU A 56 -4.87 5.16 10.37
C GLU A 56 -5.57 6.40 10.95
N PHE A 57 -6.66 6.18 11.69
CA PHE A 57 -7.43 7.24 12.33
C PHE A 57 -7.21 7.27 13.84
N GLU A 58 -7.59 8.37 14.49
CA GLU A 58 -7.52 8.55 15.96
C GLU A 58 -8.21 7.45 16.77
N ASP A 59 -9.24 6.81 16.23
CA ASP A 59 -9.97 5.71 16.88
C ASP A 59 -9.28 4.34 16.72
N GLY A 60 -8.12 4.31 16.06
CA GLY A 60 -7.35 3.11 15.75
C GLY A 60 -7.89 2.29 14.58
N SER A 61 -8.93 2.77 13.89
CA SER A 61 -9.37 2.15 12.64
C SER A 61 -8.42 2.48 11.49
N SER A 62 -8.42 1.64 10.45
CA SER A 62 -7.61 1.87 9.25
C SER A 62 -8.41 1.65 7.98
N VAL A 63 -8.08 2.43 6.96
CA VAL A 63 -8.55 2.20 5.59
C VAL A 63 -7.35 2.07 4.65
N TYR A 64 -7.58 1.44 3.52
CA TYR A 64 -6.56 1.15 2.53
C TYR A 64 -6.92 1.77 1.19
N THR A 65 -5.93 2.22 0.44
CA THR A 65 -6.10 2.69 -0.92
C THR A 65 -4.85 2.40 -1.75
N VAL A 66 -4.91 2.67 -3.04
CA VAL A 66 -3.76 2.57 -3.94
C VAL A 66 -3.54 3.92 -4.59
N GLU A 67 -2.31 4.41 -4.53
CA GLU A 67 -1.93 5.64 -5.22
C GLU A 67 -1.99 5.49 -6.74
N PRO A 68 -2.46 6.52 -7.47
CA PRO A 68 -2.49 6.48 -8.93
C PRO A 68 -1.10 6.57 -9.57
N TYR A 69 -0.10 7.08 -8.84
CA TYR A 69 1.29 7.21 -9.24
C TYR A 69 2.16 7.40 -7.98
N ILE A 70 3.47 7.14 -8.09
CA ILE A 70 4.42 7.30 -6.99
C ILE A 70 4.34 8.72 -6.43
N ASP A 71 4.28 8.81 -5.10
CA ASP A 71 4.26 10.04 -4.31
C ASP A 71 2.98 10.89 -4.43
N ALA A 72 1.89 10.33 -4.95
CA ALA A 72 0.61 11.01 -4.98
C ALA A 72 0.13 11.36 -3.56
N ILE A 73 0.40 10.50 -2.57
CA ILE A 73 0.00 10.75 -1.18
C ILE A 73 0.74 11.94 -0.56
N TYR A 74 2.01 12.13 -0.90
CA TYR A 74 2.79 13.26 -0.42
C TYR A 74 2.25 14.57 -0.98
N ALA A 75 1.90 14.60 -2.27
CA ALA A 75 1.29 15.78 -2.88
C ALA A 75 -0.01 16.18 -2.17
N GLU A 76 -0.83 15.22 -1.75
CA GLU A 76 -2.06 15.52 -1.01
C GLU A 76 -1.77 16.02 0.42
N LEU A 77 -0.76 15.45 1.09
CA LEU A 77 -0.33 15.87 2.42
C LEU A 77 0.30 17.28 2.41
N GLU A 78 1.12 17.61 1.41
CA GLU A 78 1.73 18.94 1.25
C GLU A 78 0.69 20.04 1.02
N ASN A 79 -0.39 19.72 0.31
CA ASN A 79 -1.50 20.66 0.07
C ASN A 79 -2.49 20.73 1.24
N CYS A 80 -2.32 19.91 2.27
CA CYS A 80 -3.21 19.87 3.42
C CYS A 80 -2.80 20.88 4.49
N LEU A 81 -3.62 21.94 4.64
CA LEU A 81 -3.39 23.04 5.58
C LEU A 81 -3.33 22.66 7.07
N LYS A 82 -3.72 21.45 7.46
CA LYS A 82 -3.71 20.99 8.87
C LYS A 82 -3.32 19.51 9.00
N CYS A 83 -2.36 19.05 8.19
CA CYS A 83 -1.85 17.67 8.27
C CYS A 83 -0.51 17.58 9.02
N ASP A 84 -0.10 18.65 9.71
CA ASP A 84 1.20 18.78 10.38
C ASP A 84 1.45 17.75 11.49
N GLU A 85 0.40 17.09 11.99
CA GLU A 85 0.46 16.07 13.06
C GLU A 85 0.39 14.64 12.51
N ILE A 86 0.26 14.46 11.19
CA ILE A 86 0.22 13.12 10.58
C ILE A 86 1.63 12.53 10.58
N LEU A 87 1.77 11.35 11.17
CA LEU A 87 2.98 10.55 11.08
C LEU A 87 3.04 9.86 9.71
N ILE A 88 4.18 9.99 9.02
CA ILE A 88 4.38 9.36 7.71
C ILE A 88 5.39 8.22 7.85
N ALA A 89 5.05 7.05 7.32
CA ALA A 89 5.90 5.86 7.28
C ALA A 89 6.04 5.33 5.85
N THR A 90 7.23 4.84 5.50
CA THR A 90 7.54 4.31 4.17
C THR A 90 8.23 2.96 4.25
N GLU A 91 7.87 2.03 3.37
CA GLU A 91 8.60 0.79 3.11
C GLU A 91 9.26 0.79 1.74
#